data_AF-A0A6C0TXB9-F1
#
_entry.id   AF-A0A6C0TXB9-F1
#
_cell.length_a   1.000
_cell.length_b   1.000
_cell.length_c   1.000
_cell.angle_alpha   90.00
_cell.angle_beta   90.00
_cell.angle_gamma   90.00
#
_symmetry.space_group_name_H-M   'P 1'
#
loop_
_entity.id
_entity.type
_entity.pdbx_description
1 polymer ?
#
loop_
_entity_poly.entity_id
_entity_poly.type
_entity_poly.pdbx_seq_one_letter_code
_entity_poly.pdbx_strand_id
1 'polypeptide(L)'
;MPCPNQLDRLKPVPLQRYSPVGLHSVSSFRSTHHYNGSGFTLSAELPRRGSDMWFQGKQLQRLERKVATEQQSLRQAQQRIEELEQRNADLVTERGQLQHERQINQRVMSGLSRFGDSLSSLRGSFAGLNNLLDSRRADSQQIAAESSSSARAMLELIASLAGINQQMNDTAEGMQNLNEDALVINRQVELIRSVADQTNLLALNASIEAARAGEHGRGFSVVAEEVRALAARTDQSSGDIAGVVERIRHRVTDATQQSQTNARTTEQLSTSAEESRARMDGLLELAQISSATLEQAAFLAEIELANLEELEIKLTVYQVLSGQSDETSAAIPDETECRLGQWYYQGEGSRLFRRECGFTAIEEPHRAVHRNAQAALDAYWAGRYEEAITAMEEMERNNLDVMERMRRLIATDRTMADG
;
A
#
# COMPACT_ATOMS: atom_id res chain seq x y z
N MET A 1 10.56 19.55 -32.53
CA MET A 1 11.84 19.53 -33.27
C MET A 1 12.64 18.31 -32.83
N PRO A 2 12.75 17.26 -33.66
CA PRO A 2 13.61 16.11 -33.44
C PRO A 2 14.75 16.04 -34.49
N CYS A 3 15.96 15.59 -34.12
CA CYS A 3 17.01 14.98 -34.97
C CYS A 3 18.37 14.88 -34.20
N PRO A 4 19.40 14.14 -34.67
CA PRO A 4 19.51 12.67 -34.62
C PRO A 4 20.96 12.20 -34.25
N ASN A 5 21.20 10.89 -34.12
CA ASN A 5 22.40 10.16 -34.60
C ASN A 5 22.37 8.72 -34.05
N GLN A 6 22.20 7.68 -34.87
CA GLN A 6 23.16 7.07 -35.81
C GLN A 6 24.30 6.30 -35.13
N LEU A 7 24.16 4.96 -35.15
CA LEU A 7 25.26 4.01 -35.35
C LEU A 7 24.72 2.73 -36.02
N ASP A 8 25.01 2.66 -37.32
CA ASP A 8 25.32 1.53 -38.20
C ASP A 8 24.58 0.17 -38.16
N ARG A 9 23.65 0.05 -39.12
CA ARG A 9 23.67 -0.85 -40.29
C ARG A 9 24.48 -2.17 -40.19
N LEU A 10 23.77 -3.25 -39.88
CA LEU A 10 23.92 -4.53 -40.59
C LEU A 10 22.55 -4.98 -41.09
N LYS A 11 22.42 -5.09 -42.42
CA LYS A 11 21.21 -5.53 -43.11
C LYS A 11 20.93 -7.01 -42.80
N PRO A 12 19.66 -7.44 -42.66
CA PRO A 12 19.34 -8.85 -42.74
C PRO A 12 19.64 -9.35 -44.16
N VAL A 13 20.53 -10.34 -44.26
CA VAL A 13 20.72 -11.11 -45.48
C VAL A 13 19.39 -11.84 -45.77
N PRO A 14 18.81 -11.70 -46.97
CA PRO A 14 17.63 -12.46 -47.33
C PRO A 14 18.00 -13.95 -47.34
N LEU A 15 17.25 -14.76 -46.60
CA LEU A 15 17.30 -16.21 -46.71
C LEU A 15 17.08 -16.58 -48.19
N GLN A 16 18.16 -17.02 -48.85
CA GLN A 16 18.06 -17.73 -50.11
C GLN A 16 17.14 -18.93 -49.86
N ARG A 17 15.96 -18.87 -50.48
CA ARG A 17 15.14 -20.04 -50.74
C ARG A 17 16.02 -21.01 -51.54
N TYR A 18 16.53 -22.04 -50.88
CA TYR A 18 16.85 -23.27 -51.61
C TYR A 18 15.51 -23.86 -52.03
N SER A 19 15.19 -23.70 -53.31
CA SER A 19 14.13 -24.45 -53.97
C SER A 19 14.35 -25.95 -53.72
N PRO A 20 13.27 -26.72 -53.56
CA PRO A 20 13.36 -28.17 -53.53
C PRO A 20 13.85 -28.62 -54.91
N VAL A 21 15.03 -29.23 -54.97
CA VAL A 21 15.42 -30.01 -56.16
C VAL A 21 14.40 -31.12 -56.26
N GLY A 22 13.61 -31.05 -57.33
CA GLY A 22 12.47 -31.93 -57.56
C GLY A 22 12.88 -33.39 -57.50
N LEU A 23 12.31 -34.12 -56.55
CA LEU A 23 12.09 -35.55 -56.71
C LEU A 23 10.98 -35.71 -57.75
N HIS A 24 11.39 -35.62 -59.02
CA HIS A 24 10.60 -36.11 -60.13
C HIS A 24 10.22 -37.56 -59.85
N SER A 25 8.94 -37.83 -60.12
CA SER A 25 8.37 -39.15 -60.26
C SER A 25 9.35 -40.13 -60.92
N VAL A 26 9.63 -41.24 -60.25
CA VAL A 26 9.92 -42.47 -60.96
C VAL A 26 8.81 -43.43 -60.60
N SER A 27 7.70 -43.22 -61.32
CA SER A 27 6.71 -44.26 -61.59
C SER A 27 7.44 -45.57 -61.91
N SER A 28 6.97 -46.64 -61.30
CA SER A 28 7.31 -48.03 -61.60
C SER A 28 7.28 -48.29 -63.11
N PHE A 29 8.43 -48.18 -63.77
CA PHE A 29 8.62 -48.70 -65.12
C PHE A 29 9.01 -50.17 -64.96
N ARG A 30 8.01 -51.06 -64.97
CA ARG A 30 8.23 -52.48 -65.27
C ARG A 30 8.75 -52.57 -66.70
N SER A 31 10.05 -52.43 -66.89
CA SER A 31 10.72 -52.92 -68.10
C SER A 31 11.03 -54.38 -67.90
N THR A 32 10.12 -55.25 -68.35
CA THR A 32 10.46 -56.61 -68.73
C THR A 32 11.42 -56.54 -69.92
N HIS A 33 12.72 -56.46 -69.63
CA HIS A 33 13.75 -56.85 -70.59
C HIS A 33 14.06 -58.32 -70.37
N HIS A 34 13.27 -59.17 -71.03
CA HIS A 34 13.75 -60.49 -71.44
C HIS A 34 14.86 -60.25 -72.47
N TYR A 35 16.10 -60.43 -72.01
CA TYR A 35 17.25 -60.51 -72.89
C TYR A 35 17.10 -61.78 -73.73
N ASN A 36 16.63 -61.60 -74.96
CA ASN A 36 16.56 -62.63 -75.98
C ASN A 36 17.99 -62.84 -76.51
N GLY A 37 18.73 -63.76 -75.88
CA GLY A 37 20.05 -64.19 -76.32
C GLY A 37 19.90 -65.28 -77.39
N SER A 38 19.81 -64.83 -78.63
CA SER A 38 19.90 -65.64 -79.84
C SER A 38 21.10 -66.58 -79.79
N GLY A 39 20.84 -67.87 -79.94
CA GLY A 39 21.85 -68.88 -80.21
C GLY A 39 22.53 -68.60 -81.53
N PHE A 40 23.74 -68.05 -81.48
CA PHE A 40 24.68 -68.08 -82.59
C PHE A 40 25.39 -69.42 -82.58
N THR A 41 25.06 -70.27 -83.56
CA THR A 41 25.81 -71.48 -83.91
C THR A 41 27.17 -71.07 -84.47
N LEU A 42 28.22 -71.17 -83.63
CA LEU A 42 29.59 -71.26 -84.10
C LEU A 42 29.95 -72.74 -84.27
N SER A 43 29.84 -73.22 -85.51
CA SER A 43 30.55 -74.42 -85.95
C SER A 43 32.04 -74.12 -85.92
N ALA A 44 32.76 -74.71 -84.97
CA ALA A 44 34.22 -74.79 -85.00
C ALA A 44 34.66 -76.16 -84.50
N GLU A 45 35.55 -76.76 -85.26
CA GLU A 45 35.94 -78.16 -85.26
C GLU A 45 36.48 -78.67 -83.91
N LEU A 46 36.13 -79.92 -83.60
CA LEU A 46 36.81 -80.72 -82.57
C LEU A 46 38.27 -80.98 -82.96
N PRO A 47 39.20 -80.82 -82.02
CA PRO A 47 40.18 -81.87 -81.79
C PRO A 47 40.15 -82.35 -80.34
N ARG A 48 40.19 -83.68 -80.19
CA ARG A 48 40.26 -84.42 -78.94
C ARG A 48 41.50 -84.03 -78.12
N ARG A 49 41.33 -83.50 -76.90
CA ARG A 49 42.31 -83.58 -75.77
C ARG A 49 41.57 -83.62 -74.43
N GLY A 50 41.59 -84.77 -73.76
CA GLY A 50 40.82 -85.05 -72.53
C GLY A 50 41.36 -84.44 -71.23
N SER A 51 42.47 -83.69 -71.25
CA SER A 51 43.06 -83.08 -70.05
C SER A 51 42.57 -81.66 -69.77
N ASP A 52 42.24 -80.85 -70.79
CA ASP A 52 41.86 -79.44 -70.60
C ASP A 52 40.42 -79.24 -70.09
N MET A 53 39.48 -80.14 -70.45
CA MET A 53 38.09 -80.10 -69.92
C MET A 53 38.00 -80.37 -68.42
N TRP A 54 38.92 -81.17 -67.86
CA TRP A 54 38.92 -81.48 -66.43
C TRP A 54 39.42 -80.28 -65.58
N PHE A 55 40.42 -79.54 -66.08
CA PHE A 55 40.88 -78.31 -65.45
C PHE A 55 39.86 -77.17 -65.58
N GLN A 56 39.20 -77.04 -66.74
CA GLN A 56 38.11 -76.09 -66.95
C GLN A 56 36.89 -76.40 -66.07
N GLY A 57 36.51 -77.68 -65.90
CA GLY A 57 35.42 -78.09 -65.01
C GLY A 57 35.70 -77.84 -63.52
N LYS A 58 36.94 -78.04 -63.06
CA LYS A 58 37.36 -77.69 -61.69
C LYS A 58 37.40 -76.18 -61.45
N GLN A 59 37.81 -75.39 -62.44
CA GLN A 59 37.73 -73.93 -62.37
C GLN A 59 36.28 -73.45 -62.33
N LEU A 60 35.39 -74.06 -63.12
CA LEU A 60 33.96 -73.75 -63.12
C LEU A 60 33.33 -74.06 -61.76
N GLN A 61 33.57 -75.24 -61.16
CA GLN A 61 33.10 -75.56 -59.81
C GLN A 61 33.65 -74.60 -58.73
N ARG A 62 34.89 -74.13 -58.88
CA ARG A 62 35.48 -73.15 -57.95
C ARG A 62 34.81 -71.78 -58.08
N LEU A 63 34.47 -71.37 -59.31
CA LEU A 63 33.72 -70.15 -59.59
C LEU A 63 32.28 -70.26 -59.10
N GLU A 64 31.60 -71.38 -59.33
CA GLU A 64 30.23 -71.63 -58.81
C GLU A 64 30.17 -71.58 -57.29
N ARG A 65 31.15 -72.18 -56.60
CA ARG A 65 31.27 -72.07 -55.13
C ARG A 65 31.51 -70.64 -54.67
N LYS A 66 32.36 -69.89 -55.37
CA LYS A 66 32.61 -68.46 -55.07
C LYS A 66 31.34 -67.62 -55.27
N VAL A 67 30.63 -67.81 -56.39
CA VAL A 67 29.37 -67.14 -56.68
C VAL A 67 28.33 -67.48 -55.63
N ALA A 68 28.22 -68.75 -55.21
CA ALA A 68 27.29 -69.14 -54.15
C ALA A 68 27.63 -68.47 -52.80
N THR A 69 28.91 -68.40 -52.43
CA THR A 69 29.35 -67.69 -51.20
C THR A 69 29.12 -66.19 -51.29
N GLU A 70 29.37 -65.57 -52.45
CA GLU A 70 29.13 -64.15 -52.67
C GLU A 70 27.62 -63.84 -52.64
N GLN A 71 26.78 -64.67 -53.26
CA GLN A 71 25.32 -64.56 -53.21
C GLN A 71 24.76 -64.74 -51.78
N GLN A 72 25.39 -65.58 -50.96
CA GLN A 72 25.04 -65.70 -49.55
C GLN A 72 25.45 -64.45 -48.77
N SER A 73 26.66 -63.93 -49.00
CA SER A 73 27.13 -62.70 -48.37
C SER A 73 26.28 -61.47 -48.76
N LEU A 74 25.83 -61.40 -50.01
CA LEU A 74 24.95 -60.35 -50.51
C LEU A 74 23.58 -60.41 -49.82
N ARG A 75 23.01 -61.60 -49.66
CA ARG A 75 21.75 -61.78 -48.92
C ARG A 75 21.88 -61.37 -47.45
N GLN A 76 22.99 -61.72 -46.80
CA GLN A 76 23.26 -61.30 -45.42
C GLN A 76 23.43 -59.77 -45.32
N ALA A 77 24.14 -59.16 -46.28
CA ALA A 77 24.29 -57.71 -46.34
C ALA A 77 22.94 -57.00 -46.57
N GLN A 78 22.08 -57.53 -47.44
CA GLN A 78 20.73 -57.01 -47.70
C GLN A 78 19.84 -57.07 -46.45
N GLN A 79 19.81 -58.20 -45.74
CA GLN A 79 19.09 -58.31 -44.47
C GLN A 79 19.61 -57.33 -43.43
N ARG A 80 20.93 -57.14 -43.35
CA ARG A 80 21.52 -56.18 -42.42
C ARG A 80 21.18 -54.73 -42.76
N ILE A 81 21.08 -54.39 -44.05
CA ILE A 81 20.64 -53.07 -44.50
C ILE A 81 19.19 -52.83 -44.09
N GLU A 82 18.29 -53.78 -44.34
CA GLU A 82 16.88 -53.67 -43.94
C GLU A 82 16.73 -53.48 -42.40
N GLU A 83 17.49 -54.23 -41.60
CA GLU A 83 17.51 -54.05 -40.13
C GLU A 83 18.00 -52.66 -39.71
N LEU A 84 19.05 -52.14 -40.35
CA LEU A 84 19.60 -50.83 -40.06
C LEU A 84 18.66 -49.70 -40.52
N GLU A 85 17.98 -49.86 -41.65
CA GLU A 85 16.96 -48.92 -42.14
C GLU A 85 15.78 -48.82 -41.18
N GLN A 86 15.28 -49.96 -40.69
CA GLN A 86 14.22 -49.97 -39.69
C GLN A 86 14.66 -49.29 -38.39
N ARG A 87 15.86 -49.64 -37.87
CA ARG A 87 16.38 -49.02 -36.65
C ARG A 87 16.61 -47.51 -36.80
N ASN A 88 17.01 -47.06 -37.99
CA ASN A 88 17.15 -45.63 -38.27
C ASN A 88 15.79 -44.93 -38.30
N ALA A 89 14.77 -45.55 -38.90
CA ALA A 89 13.40 -45.03 -38.87
C ALA A 89 12.85 -44.89 -37.43
N ASP A 90 13.11 -45.88 -36.57
CA ASP A 90 12.72 -45.85 -35.15
C ASP A 90 13.46 -44.73 -34.40
N LEU A 91 14.78 -44.63 -34.57
CA LEU A 91 15.60 -43.57 -33.96
C LEU A 91 15.23 -42.16 -34.45
N VAL A 92 14.85 -41.99 -35.71
CA VAL A 92 14.36 -40.71 -36.24
C VAL A 92 13.04 -40.31 -35.58
N THR A 93 12.15 -41.28 -35.35
CA THR A 93 10.88 -41.07 -34.66
C THR A 93 11.10 -40.70 -33.20
N GLU A 94 11.92 -41.46 -32.48
CA GLU A 94 12.29 -41.19 -31.08
C GLU A 94 12.96 -39.82 -30.92
N ARG A 95 13.91 -39.48 -31.81
CA ARG A 95 14.53 -38.15 -31.82
C ARG A 95 13.50 -37.05 -32.05
N GLY A 96 12.51 -37.27 -32.93
CA GLY A 96 11.41 -36.33 -33.16
C GLY A 96 10.57 -36.10 -31.90
N GLN A 97 10.27 -37.16 -31.15
CA GLN A 97 9.55 -37.08 -29.88
C GLN A 97 10.36 -36.33 -28.81
N LEU A 98 11.62 -36.69 -28.61
CA LEU A 98 12.51 -36.02 -27.64
C LEU A 98 12.73 -34.54 -28.00
N GLN A 99 12.83 -34.20 -29.28
CA GLN A 99 12.91 -32.81 -29.73
C GLN A 99 11.63 -32.03 -29.41
N HIS A 100 10.47 -32.64 -29.60
CA HIS A 100 9.19 -32.03 -29.27
C HIS A 100 9.06 -31.79 -27.76
N GLU A 101 9.41 -32.79 -26.94
CA GLU A 101 9.40 -32.69 -25.48
C GLU A 101 10.36 -31.60 -24.99
N ARG A 102 11.59 -31.56 -25.52
CA ARG A 102 12.56 -30.49 -25.22
C ARG A 102 12.02 -29.11 -25.59
N GLN A 103 11.34 -28.98 -26.73
CA GLN A 103 10.75 -27.72 -27.16
C GLN A 103 9.61 -27.26 -26.22
N ILE A 104 8.79 -28.19 -25.72
CA ILE A 104 7.76 -27.89 -24.72
C ILE A 104 8.43 -27.42 -23.42
N ASN A 105 9.41 -28.16 -22.92
CA ASN A 105 10.13 -27.82 -21.68
C ASN A 105 10.79 -26.44 -21.79
N GLN A 106 11.43 -26.14 -22.93
CA GLN A 106 12.00 -24.81 -23.18
C GLN A 106 10.94 -23.69 -23.14
N ARG A 107 9.76 -23.91 -23.73
CA ARG A 107 8.69 -22.89 -23.72
C ARG A 107 8.10 -22.66 -22.32
N VAL A 108 7.94 -23.74 -21.52
CA VAL A 108 7.51 -23.64 -20.12
C VAL A 108 8.54 -22.84 -19.32
N MET A 109 9.82 -23.18 -19.50
CA MET A 109 10.94 -22.54 -18.82
C MET A 109 11.10 -21.06 -19.23
N SER A 110 10.86 -20.69 -20.49
CA SER A 110 10.80 -19.26 -20.88
C SER A 110 9.56 -18.54 -20.32
N GLY A 111 8.47 -19.27 -20.07
CA GLY A 111 7.34 -18.77 -19.27
C GLY A 111 7.76 -18.39 -17.86
N LEU A 112 8.61 -19.22 -17.23
CA LEU A 112 9.16 -18.98 -15.90
C LEU A 112 10.06 -17.73 -15.84
N SER A 113 10.81 -17.43 -16.92
CA SER A 113 11.56 -16.15 -17.01
C SER A 113 10.63 -14.93 -16.94
N ARG A 114 9.50 -14.94 -17.67
CA ARG A 114 8.51 -13.85 -17.60
C ARG A 114 7.81 -13.74 -16.25
N PHE A 115 7.69 -14.86 -15.54
CA PHE A 115 7.23 -14.85 -14.16
C PHE A 115 8.22 -14.07 -13.26
N GLY A 116 9.53 -14.15 -13.53
CA GLY A 116 10.54 -13.29 -12.91
C GLY A 116 10.31 -11.80 -13.09
N ASP A 117 9.96 -11.36 -14.31
CA ASP A 117 9.61 -9.94 -14.55
C ASP A 117 8.41 -9.49 -13.71
N SER A 118 7.47 -10.40 -13.49
CA SER A 118 6.28 -10.16 -12.66
C SER A 118 6.65 -10.06 -11.18
N LEU A 119 7.58 -10.91 -10.72
CA LEU A 119 8.13 -10.88 -9.37
C LEU A 119 8.88 -9.58 -9.07
N SER A 120 9.73 -9.13 -9.99
CA SER A 120 10.42 -7.83 -9.89
C SER A 120 9.44 -6.65 -9.87
N SER A 121 8.36 -6.73 -10.66
CA SER A 121 7.29 -5.71 -10.65
C SER A 121 6.52 -5.69 -9.32
N LEU A 122 6.23 -6.85 -8.73
CA LEU A 122 5.63 -6.96 -7.40
C LEU A 122 6.55 -6.38 -6.33
N ARG A 123 7.85 -6.67 -6.37
CA ARG A 123 8.87 -6.10 -5.48
C ARG A 123 8.84 -4.57 -5.52
N GLY A 124 8.79 -3.98 -6.72
CA GLY A 124 8.62 -2.52 -6.89
C GLY A 124 7.31 -1.98 -6.31
N SER A 125 6.22 -2.74 -6.41
CA SER A 125 4.92 -2.38 -5.83
C SER A 125 4.95 -2.38 -4.29
N PHE A 126 5.60 -3.36 -3.66
CA PHE A 126 5.79 -3.40 -2.21
C PHE A 126 6.70 -2.29 -1.69
N ALA A 127 7.76 -1.94 -2.43
CA ALA A 127 8.57 -0.76 -2.10
C ALA A 127 7.73 0.54 -2.16
N GLY A 128 6.84 0.67 -3.14
CA GLY A 128 5.85 1.76 -3.21
C GLY A 128 4.86 1.75 -2.04
N LEU A 129 4.41 0.57 -1.61
CA LEU A 129 3.53 0.40 -0.45
C LEU A 129 4.20 0.87 0.85
N ASN A 130 5.47 0.52 1.09
CA ASN A 130 6.20 0.97 2.28
C ASN A 130 6.32 2.49 2.34
N ASN A 131 6.66 3.15 1.22
CA ASN A 131 6.69 4.61 1.17
C ASN A 131 5.30 5.23 1.47
N LEU A 132 4.22 4.60 0.99
CA LEU A 132 2.87 5.04 1.29
C LEU A 132 2.54 4.87 2.77
N LEU A 133 2.90 3.74 3.38
CA LEU A 133 2.68 3.48 4.80
C LEU A 133 3.43 4.47 5.69
N ASP A 134 4.69 4.80 5.36
CA ASP A 134 5.47 5.83 6.06
C ASP A 134 4.80 7.20 5.98
N SER A 135 4.34 7.59 4.78
CA SER A 135 3.60 8.85 4.60
C SER A 135 2.32 8.86 5.43
N ARG A 136 1.57 7.75 5.46
CA ARG A 136 0.34 7.66 6.27
C ARG A 136 0.61 7.67 7.76
N ARG A 137 1.75 7.13 8.20
CA ARG A 137 2.18 7.19 9.60
C ARG A 137 2.45 8.64 10.01
N ALA A 138 3.12 9.42 9.15
CA ALA A 138 3.33 10.84 9.37
C ALA A 138 2.01 11.62 9.42
N ASP A 139 1.09 11.39 8.49
CA ASP A 139 -0.26 11.99 8.50
C ASP A 139 -0.98 11.69 9.83
N SER A 140 -0.95 10.43 10.27
CA SER A 140 -1.61 10.00 11.50
C SER A 140 -1.01 10.66 12.75
N GLN A 141 0.31 10.84 12.80
CA GLN A 141 0.98 11.57 13.89
C GLN A 141 0.61 13.06 13.90
N GLN A 142 0.50 13.67 12.71
CA GLN A 142 0.07 15.06 12.59
C GLN A 142 -1.38 15.24 13.07
N ILE A 143 -2.29 14.36 12.66
CA ILE A 143 -3.69 14.37 13.12
C ILE A 143 -3.73 14.28 14.66
N ALA A 144 -2.97 13.37 15.26
CA ALA A 144 -2.91 13.25 16.71
C ALA A 144 -2.42 14.55 17.39
N ALA A 145 -1.38 15.18 16.84
CA ALA A 145 -0.87 16.45 17.38
C ALA A 145 -1.88 17.59 17.27
N GLU A 146 -2.53 17.74 16.12
CA GLU A 146 -3.55 18.78 15.86
C GLU A 146 -4.80 18.58 16.71
N SER A 147 -5.30 17.35 16.83
CA SER A 147 -6.44 17.02 17.69
C SER A 147 -6.11 17.27 19.16
N SER A 148 -4.89 16.94 19.61
CA SER A 148 -4.46 17.23 20.99
C SER A 148 -4.40 18.73 21.27
N SER A 149 -3.83 19.51 20.34
CA SER A 149 -3.80 20.97 20.45
C SER A 149 -5.21 21.56 20.48
N SER A 150 -6.09 21.08 19.60
CA SER A 150 -7.48 21.53 19.51
C SER A 150 -8.24 21.20 20.80
N ALA A 151 -8.08 20.00 21.36
CA ALA A 151 -8.69 19.61 22.63
C ALA A 151 -8.29 20.54 23.78
N ARG A 152 -7.01 20.94 23.86
CA ARG A 152 -6.54 21.93 24.85
C ARG A 152 -7.18 23.31 24.64
N ALA A 153 -7.23 23.78 23.40
CA ALA A 153 -7.89 25.06 23.08
C ALA A 153 -9.38 25.05 23.46
N MET A 154 -10.08 23.92 23.30
CA MET A 154 -11.47 23.79 23.74
C MET A 154 -11.60 23.83 25.26
N LEU A 155 -10.67 23.24 26.01
CA LEU A 155 -10.66 23.35 27.48
C LEU A 155 -10.46 24.80 27.95
N GLU A 156 -9.55 25.55 27.31
CA GLU A 156 -9.35 26.98 27.59
C GLU A 156 -10.59 27.82 27.26
N LEU A 157 -11.26 27.49 26.15
CA LEU A 157 -12.53 28.14 25.77
C LEU A 157 -13.63 27.87 26.79
N ILE A 158 -13.81 26.63 27.24
CA ILE A 158 -14.79 26.26 28.27
C ILE A 158 -14.53 27.04 29.57
N ALA A 159 -13.26 27.11 30.01
CA ALA A 159 -12.89 27.88 31.20
C ALA A 159 -13.18 29.39 31.03
N SER A 160 -12.91 29.94 29.84
CA SER A 160 -13.19 31.35 29.53
C SER A 160 -14.69 31.65 29.53
N LEU A 161 -15.51 30.75 28.97
CA LEU A 161 -16.98 30.87 28.96
C LEU A 161 -17.56 30.78 30.39
N ALA A 162 -17.02 29.92 31.24
CA ALA A 162 -17.38 29.88 32.65
C ALA A 162 -17.09 31.22 33.36
N GLY A 163 -15.95 31.84 33.06
CA GLY A 163 -15.60 33.17 33.56
C GLY A 163 -16.57 34.27 33.07
N ILE A 164 -16.96 34.24 31.79
CA ILE A 164 -17.95 35.17 31.23
C ILE A 164 -19.31 35.01 31.91
N ASN A 165 -19.76 33.77 32.13
CA ASN A 165 -21.02 33.51 32.84
C ASN A 165 -20.99 34.06 34.28
N GLN A 166 -19.88 33.92 34.99
CA GLN A 166 -19.73 34.53 36.32
C GLN A 166 -19.82 36.05 36.24
N GLN A 167 -19.12 36.69 35.30
CA GLN A 167 -19.16 38.13 35.10
C GLN A 167 -20.57 38.64 34.77
N MET A 168 -21.36 37.87 34.02
CA MET A 168 -22.77 38.20 33.72
C MET A 168 -23.65 38.11 34.96
N ASN A 169 -23.43 37.12 35.83
CA ASN A 169 -24.16 37.00 37.10
C ASN A 169 -23.85 38.19 38.02
N ASP A 170 -22.57 38.55 38.17
CA ASP A 170 -22.14 39.70 38.97
C ASP A 170 -22.73 41.02 38.41
N THR A 171 -22.80 41.14 37.08
CA THR A 171 -23.43 42.30 36.42
C THR A 171 -24.93 42.35 36.71
N ALA A 172 -25.63 41.22 36.65
CA ALA A 172 -27.06 41.15 36.94
C ALA A 172 -27.37 41.51 38.40
N GLU A 173 -26.54 41.06 39.35
CA GLU A 173 -26.63 41.45 40.76
C GLU A 173 -26.40 42.96 40.96
N GLY A 174 -25.35 43.51 40.33
CA GLY A 174 -25.09 44.96 40.35
C GLY A 174 -26.25 45.79 39.79
N MET A 175 -26.91 45.31 38.74
CA MET A 175 -28.10 45.93 38.17
C MET A 175 -29.31 45.86 39.11
N GLN A 176 -29.50 44.76 39.84
CA GLN A 176 -30.55 44.65 40.86
C GLN A 176 -30.34 45.68 41.97
N ASN A 177 -29.12 45.79 42.51
CA ASN A 177 -28.79 46.78 43.54
C ASN A 177 -29.04 48.21 43.04
N LEU A 178 -28.63 48.54 41.80
CA LEU A 178 -28.87 49.86 41.22
C LEU A 178 -30.36 50.16 41.01
N ASN A 179 -31.18 49.16 40.68
CA ASN A 179 -32.63 49.33 40.60
C ASN A 179 -33.24 49.60 41.99
N GLU A 180 -32.77 48.92 43.04
CA GLU A 180 -33.20 49.17 44.41
C GLU A 180 -32.85 50.59 44.87
N ASP A 181 -31.61 51.04 44.62
CA ASP A 181 -31.17 52.40 44.89
C ASP A 181 -32.02 53.44 44.15
N ALA A 182 -32.31 53.20 42.86
CA ALA A 182 -33.17 54.08 42.07
C ALA A 182 -34.58 54.19 42.66
N LEU A 183 -35.15 53.09 43.17
CA LEU A 183 -36.45 53.09 43.86
C LEU A 183 -36.40 53.88 45.18
N VAL A 184 -35.30 53.77 45.93
CA VAL A 184 -35.08 54.57 47.16
C VAL A 184 -35.04 56.05 46.81
N ILE A 185 -34.26 56.45 45.80
CA ILE A 185 -34.14 57.84 45.37
C ILE A 185 -35.50 58.38 44.92
N ASN A 186 -36.26 57.61 44.13
CA ASN A 186 -37.57 58.06 43.66
C ASN A 186 -38.54 58.35 44.82
N ARG A 187 -38.55 57.52 45.88
CA ARG A 187 -39.33 57.78 47.10
C ARG A 187 -38.90 59.07 47.81
N GLN A 188 -37.60 59.35 47.86
CA GLN A 188 -37.10 60.61 48.45
C GLN A 188 -37.50 61.82 47.60
N VAL A 189 -37.47 61.69 46.27
CA VAL A 189 -37.91 62.74 45.35
C VAL A 189 -39.40 63.03 45.53
N GLU A 190 -40.24 62.00 45.65
CA GLU A 190 -41.68 62.16 45.94
C GLU A 190 -41.93 62.89 47.27
N LEU A 191 -41.15 62.56 48.31
CA LEU A 191 -41.21 63.26 49.60
C LEU A 191 -40.83 64.74 49.46
N ILE A 192 -39.74 65.06 48.74
CA ILE A 192 -39.30 66.44 48.52
C ILE A 192 -40.36 67.24 47.78
N ARG A 193 -41.02 66.65 46.76
CA ARG A 193 -42.14 67.29 46.06
C ARG A 193 -43.31 67.57 46.98
N SER A 194 -43.67 66.60 47.82
CA SER A 194 -44.72 66.78 48.83
C SER A 194 -44.39 67.93 49.79
N VAL A 195 -43.14 68.05 50.24
CA VAL A 195 -42.67 69.16 51.08
C VAL A 195 -42.68 70.48 50.32
N ALA A 196 -42.26 70.50 49.06
CA ALA A 196 -42.28 71.69 48.21
C ALA A 196 -43.72 72.19 48.00
N ASP A 197 -44.67 71.30 47.71
CA ASP A 197 -46.09 71.63 47.58
C ASP A 197 -46.69 72.17 48.88
N GLN A 198 -46.39 71.53 50.02
CA GLN A 198 -46.81 72.04 51.34
C GLN A 198 -46.21 73.42 51.63
N THR A 199 -44.93 73.63 51.29
CA THR A 199 -44.25 74.91 51.48
C THR A 199 -44.83 75.99 50.57
N ASN A 200 -45.17 75.65 49.33
CA ASN A 200 -45.84 76.54 48.37
C ASN A 200 -47.23 76.95 48.89
N LEU A 201 -48.00 76.02 49.45
CA LEU A 201 -49.29 76.31 50.09
C LEU A 201 -49.16 77.17 51.35
N LEU A 202 -48.17 76.89 52.20
CA LEU A 202 -47.88 77.71 53.38
C LEU A 202 -47.48 79.14 53.00
N ALA A 203 -46.61 79.28 52.01
CA ALA A 203 -46.17 80.57 51.48
C ALA A 203 -47.33 81.35 50.85
N LEU A 204 -48.23 80.68 50.12
CA LEU A 204 -49.44 81.29 49.59
C LEU A 204 -50.34 81.83 50.72
N ASN A 205 -50.58 81.05 51.76
CA ASN A 205 -51.35 81.48 52.93
C ASN A 205 -50.68 82.68 53.62
N ALA A 206 -49.36 82.69 53.75
CA ALA A 206 -48.60 83.79 54.31
C ALA A 206 -48.67 85.06 53.44
N SER A 207 -48.58 84.95 52.11
CA SER A 207 -48.76 86.08 51.19
C SER A 207 -50.15 86.69 51.30
N ILE A 208 -51.20 85.85 51.44
CA ILE A 208 -52.58 86.31 51.64
C ILE A 208 -52.70 87.10 52.95
N GLU A 209 -52.16 86.57 54.05
CA GLU A 209 -52.26 87.23 55.36
C GLU A 209 -51.40 88.51 55.43
N ALA A 210 -50.24 88.51 54.77
CA ALA A 210 -49.40 89.70 54.62
C ALA A 210 -50.10 90.81 53.81
N ALA A 211 -50.84 90.45 52.75
CA ALA A 211 -51.68 91.40 52.02
C ALA A 211 -52.83 91.94 52.88
N ARG A 212 -53.39 91.10 53.76
CA ARG A 212 -54.47 91.46 54.68
C ARG A 212 -54.02 92.46 55.76
N ALA A 213 -52.76 92.40 56.18
CA ALA A 213 -52.16 93.32 57.15
C ALA A 213 -51.81 94.72 56.57
N GLY A 214 -52.02 94.95 55.27
CA GLY A 214 -51.80 96.24 54.62
C GLY A 214 -50.33 96.71 54.67
N GLU A 215 -50.10 97.98 55.02
CA GLU A 215 -48.74 98.58 55.09
C GLU A 215 -47.81 97.85 56.08
N HIS A 216 -48.35 97.28 57.17
CA HIS A 216 -47.57 96.56 58.16
C HIS A 216 -47.09 95.18 57.68
N GLY A 217 -47.72 94.61 56.63
CA GLY A 217 -47.42 93.30 56.07
C GLY A 217 -46.45 93.30 54.89
N ARG A 218 -46.03 94.48 54.38
CA ARG A 218 -45.20 94.60 53.17
C ARG A 218 -43.92 93.77 53.20
N GLY A 219 -43.17 93.78 54.30
CA GLY A 219 -41.95 92.99 54.46
C GLY A 219 -42.22 91.48 54.45
N PHE A 220 -43.30 91.04 55.08
CA PHE A 220 -43.71 89.63 55.10
C PHE A 220 -44.21 89.16 53.73
N SER A 221 -44.87 90.02 52.94
CA SER A 221 -45.33 89.68 51.60
C SER A 221 -44.17 89.38 50.65
N VAL A 222 -43.06 90.13 50.75
CA VAL A 222 -41.86 89.88 49.92
C VAL A 222 -41.22 88.54 50.30
N VAL A 223 -41.10 88.25 51.60
CA VAL A 223 -40.55 86.97 52.08
C VAL A 223 -41.44 85.81 51.64
N ALA A 224 -42.76 85.94 51.75
CA ALA A 224 -43.70 84.89 51.35
C ALA A 224 -43.64 84.61 49.84
N GLU A 225 -43.51 85.62 48.99
CA GLU A 225 -43.35 85.43 47.54
C GLU A 225 -42.01 84.75 47.20
N GLU A 226 -40.92 85.10 47.90
CA GLU A 226 -39.62 84.44 47.71
C GLU A 226 -39.63 82.97 48.15
N VAL A 227 -40.28 82.65 49.29
CA VAL A 227 -40.47 81.26 49.74
C VAL A 227 -41.30 80.47 48.74
N ARG A 228 -42.34 81.09 48.16
CA ARG A 228 -43.18 80.48 47.13
C ARG A 228 -42.37 80.18 45.85
N ALA A 229 -41.56 81.13 45.39
CA ALA A 229 -40.68 80.93 44.24
C ALA A 229 -39.63 79.83 44.50
N LEU A 230 -39.09 79.75 45.72
CA LEU A 230 -38.16 78.68 46.11
C LEU A 230 -38.84 77.30 46.13
N ALA A 231 -40.07 77.22 46.63
CA ALA A 231 -40.86 75.99 46.64
C ALA A 231 -41.15 75.51 45.20
N ALA A 232 -41.58 76.40 44.31
CA ALA A 232 -41.80 76.08 42.90
C ALA A 232 -40.53 75.60 42.18
N ARG A 233 -39.38 76.26 42.43
CA ARG A 233 -38.07 75.80 41.92
C ARG A 233 -37.67 74.44 42.46
N THR A 234 -38.02 74.13 43.72
CA THR A 234 -37.72 72.85 44.36
C THR A 234 -38.56 71.73 43.75
N ASP A 235 -39.85 71.95 43.49
CA ASP A 235 -40.69 70.98 42.78
C ASP A 235 -40.19 70.71 41.36
N GLN A 236 -39.87 71.76 40.60
CA GLN A 236 -39.32 71.62 39.25
C GLN A 236 -38.03 70.80 39.25
N SER A 237 -37.08 71.14 40.14
CA SER A 237 -35.80 70.41 40.25
C SER A 237 -36.01 68.95 40.64
N SER A 238 -36.98 68.68 41.53
CA SER A 238 -37.35 67.32 41.92
C SER A 238 -37.96 66.54 40.75
N GLY A 239 -38.74 67.20 39.89
CA GLY A 239 -39.23 66.61 38.65
C GLY A 239 -38.12 66.24 37.67
N ASP A 240 -37.12 67.09 37.50
CA ASP A 240 -35.97 66.79 36.65
C ASP A 240 -35.18 65.59 37.19
N ILE A 241 -35.00 65.49 38.53
CA ILE A 241 -34.36 64.33 39.18
C ILE A 241 -35.18 63.06 38.94
N ALA A 242 -36.51 63.09 39.12
CA ALA A 242 -37.37 61.93 38.85
C ALA A 242 -37.20 61.44 37.40
N GLY A 243 -37.15 62.37 36.44
CA GLY A 243 -36.91 62.04 35.03
C GLY A 243 -35.54 61.39 34.78
N VAL A 244 -34.49 61.79 35.51
CA VAL A 244 -33.17 61.14 35.44
C VAL A 244 -33.23 59.72 36.02
N VAL A 245 -33.86 59.55 37.19
CA VAL A 245 -34.00 58.25 37.86
C VAL A 245 -34.76 57.26 36.99
N GLU A 246 -35.84 57.68 36.33
CA GLU A 246 -36.59 56.81 35.44
C GLU A 246 -35.76 56.35 34.22
N ARG A 247 -34.94 57.25 33.65
CA ARG A 247 -33.99 56.86 32.60
C ARG A 247 -32.95 55.86 33.09
N ILE A 248 -32.49 55.98 34.34
CA ILE A 248 -31.57 55.00 34.95
C ILE A 248 -32.26 53.64 35.05
N ARG A 249 -33.50 53.59 35.55
CA ARG A 249 -34.27 52.33 35.68
C ARG A 249 -34.49 51.63 34.33
N HIS A 250 -34.81 52.39 33.29
CA HIS A 250 -34.91 51.82 31.94
C HIS A 250 -33.59 51.20 31.48
N ARG A 251 -32.46 51.92 31.64
CA ARG A 251 -31.13 51.39 31.28
C ARG A 251 -30.76 50.15 32.08
N VAL A 252 -31.12 50.09 33.36
CA VAL A 252 -30.91 48.92 34.22
C VAL A 252 -31.71 47.71 33.73
N THR A 253 -32.97 47.92 33.33
CA THR A 253 -33.82 46.88 32.77
C THR A 253 -33.22 46.32 31.47
N ASP A 254 -32.81 47.21 30.56
CA ASP A 254 -32.18 46.83 29.30
C ASP A 254 -30.87 46.06 29.53
N ALA A 255 -30.01 46.53 30.45
CA ALA A 255 -28.75 45.88 30.80
C ALA A 255 -28.97 44.49 31.43
N THR A 256 -30.01 44.33 32.25
CA THR A 256 -30.38 43.04 32.84
C THR A 256 -30.83 42.06 31.77
N GLN A 257 -31.70 42.50 30.85
CA GLN A 257 -32.17 41.67 29.74
C GLN A 257 -31.02 41.24 28.81
N GLN A 258 -30.08 42.15 28.53
CA GLN A 258 -28.89 41.84 27.75
C GLN A 258 -27.99 40.83 28.48
N SER A 259 -27.79 40.99 29.79
CA SER A 259 -26.98 40.07 30.59
C SER A 259 -27.56 38.65 30.60
N GLN A 260 -28.89 38.51 30.72
CA GLN A 260 -29.56 37.21 30.64
C GLN A 260 -29.43 36.56 29.26
N THR A 261 -29.52 37.36 28.19
CA THR A 261 -29.35 36.87 26.81
C THR A 261 -27.92 36.40 26.57
N ASN A 262 -26.94 37.16 27.06
CA ASN A 262 -25.52 36.79 26.99
C ASN A 262 -25.22 35.50 27.78
N ALA A 263 -25.81 35.35 28.98
CA ALA A 263 -25.64 34.14 29.79
C ALA A 263 -26.14 32.88 29.05
N ARG A 264 -27.35 32.92 28.46
CA ARG A 264 -27.87 31.81 27.64
C ARG A 264 -26.99 31.49 26.44
N THR A 265 -26.49 32.53 25.75
CA THR A 265 -25.61 32.35 24.59
C THR A 265 -24.29 31.71 25.00
N THR A 266 -23.74 32.12 26.14
CA THR A 266 -22.50 31.59 26.71
C THR A 266 -22.67 30.12 27.13
N GLU A 267 -23.81 29.76 27.71
CA GLU A 267 -24.16 28.38 28.04
C GLU A 267 -24.22 27.50 26.78
N GLN A 268 -24.89 27.96 25.71
CA GLN A 268 -24.93 27.24 24.43
C GLN A 268 -23.53 27.07 23.80
N LEU A 269 -22.69 28.10 23.87
CA LEU A 269 -21.30 28.02 23.41
C LEU A 269 -20.50 27.02 24.24
N SER A 270 -20.75 26.92 25.55
CA SER A 270 -20.08 25.97 26.44
C SER A 270 -20.41 24.54 26.05
N THR A 271 -21.69 24.22 25.85
CA THR A 271 -22.13 22.90 25.37
C THR A 271 -21.50 22.55 24.02
N SER A 272 -21.49 23.49 23.07
CA SER A 272 -20.88 23.27 21.76
C SER A 272 -19.36 23.04 21.86
N ALA A 273 -18.71 23.72 22.80
CA ALA A 273 -17.29 23.53 23.05
C ALA A 273 -16.99 22.16 23.67
N GLU A 274 -17.82 21.69 24.59
CA GLU A 274 -17.72 20.35 25.18
C GLU A 274 -17.92 19.25 24.14
N GLU A 275 -18.94 19.37 23.27
CA GLU A 275 -19.16 18.43 22.17
C GLU A 275 -17.97 18.37 21.21
N SER A 276 -17.42 19.54 20.85
CA SER A 276 -16.26 19.64 19.98
C SER A 276 -15.01 19.02 20.63
N ARG A 277 -14.83 19.21 21.94
CA ARG A 277 -13.77 18.54 22.71
C ARG A 277 -13.90 17.02 22.65
N ALA A 278 -15.10 16.48 22.87
CA ALA A 278 -15.35 15.05 22.78
C ALA A 278 -15.06 14.49 21.38
N ARG A 279 -15.35 15.26 20.31
CA ARG A 279 -14.96 14.88 18.94
C ARG A 279 -13.45 14.86 18.75
N MET A 280 -12.71 15.80 19.34
CA MET A 280 -11.24 15.80 19.30
C MET A 280 -10.65 14.61 20.05
N ASP A 281 -11.23 14.22 21.18
CA ASP A 281 -10.83 12.99 21.90
C ASP A 281 -11.03 11.74 21.02
N GLY A 282 -12.15 11.66 20.29
CA GLY A 282 -12.38 10.57 19.33
C GLY A 282 -11.41 10.56 18.13
N LEU A 283 -10.98 11.74 17.65
CA LEU A 283 -9.96 11.82 16.60
C LEU A 283 -8.58 11.37 17.10
N LEU A 284 -8.23 11.67 18.36
CA LEU A 284 -7.01 11.19 18.98
C LEU A 284 -6.97 9.66 19.05
N GLU A 285 -8.06 9.05 19.50
CA GLU A 285 -8.20 7.60 19.57
C GLU A 285 -8.08 6.97 18.17
N LEU A 286 -8.79 7.54 17.18
CA LEU A 286 -8.72 7.06 15.79
C LEU A 286 -7.30 7.16 15.22
N ALA A 287 -6.57 8.24 15.52
CA ALA A 287 -5.19 8.41 15.09
C ALA A 287 -4.25 7.39 15.75
N GLN A 288 -4.46 7.04 17.03
CA GLN A 288 -3.68 6.00 17.70
C GLN A 288 -3.93 4.62 17.09
N ILE A 289 -5.19 4.26 16.86
CA ILE A 289 -5.58 3.00 16.21
C ILE A 289 -5.00 2.94 14.78
N SER A 290 -5.07 4.05 14.05
CA SER A 290 -4.49 4.15 12.70
C SER A 290 -2.98 3.94 12.72
N SER A 291 -2.26 4.58 13.65
CA SER A 291 -0.82 4.40 13.81
C SER A 291 -0.45 2.94 14.10
N ALA A 292 -1.18 2.26 14.98
CA ALA A 292 -0.94 0.85 15.30
C ALA A 292 -1.21 -0.05 14.09
N THR A 293 -2.30 0.19 13.36
CA THR A 293 -2.66 -0.57 12.16
C THR A 293 -1.64 -0.37 11.03
N LEU A 294 -1.12 0.85 10.86
CA LEU A 294 -0.08 1.17 9.88
C LEU A 294 1.25 0.50 10.21
N GLU A 295 1.63 0.44 11.49
CA GLU A 295 2.81 -0.29 11.94
C GLU A 295 2.71 -1.78 11.62
N GLN A 296 1.55 -2.38 11.88
CA GLN A 296 1.29 -3.78 11.51
C GLN A 296 1.33 -4.00 9.99
N ALA A 297 0.75 -3.09 9.20
CA ALA A 297 0.78 -3.18 7.75
C ALA A 297 2.21 -3.08 7.19
N ALA A 298 3.05 -2.19 7.75
CA ALA A 298 4.44 -2.04 7.37
C ALA A 298 5.24 -3.32 7.67
N PHE A 299 5.04 -3.88 8.86
CA PHE A 299 5.65 -5.15 9.25
C PHE A 299 5.30 -6.29 8.29
N LEU A 300 4.03 -6.44 7.91
CA LEU A 300 3.60 -7.46 6.95
C LEU A 300 4.20 -7.23 5.56
N ALA A 301 4.26 -5.98 5.11
CA ALA A 301 4.83 -5.64 3.80
C ALA A 301 6.33 -5.96 3.74
N GLU A 302 7.08 -5.76 4.83
CA GLU A 302 8.49 -6.17 4.91
C GLU A 302 8.67 -7.68 4.79
N ILE A 303 7.81 -8.46 5.46
CA ILE A 303 7.85 -9.92 5.38
C ILE A 303 7.53 -10.40 3.97
N GLU A 304 6.50 -9.87 3.34
CA GLU A 304 6.17 -10.26 1.97
C GLU A 304 7.29 -9.89 0.99
N LEU A 305 7.96 -8.76 1.20
CA LEU A 305 9.12 -8.39 0.39
C LEU A 305 10.28 -9.38 0.55
N ALA A 306 10.54 -9.86 1.78
CA ALA A 306 11.52 -10.92 2.03
C ALA A 306 11.12 -12.24 1.33
N ASN A 307 9.84 -12.60 1.38
CA ASN A 307 9.32 -13.79 0.68
C ASN A 307 9.50 -13.69 -0.85
N LEU A 308 9.39 -12.49 -1.43
CA LEU A 308 9.62 -12.29 -2.87
C LEU A 308 11.10 -12.49 -3.24
N GLU A 309 12.05 -11.99 -2.43
CA GLU A 309 13.49 -12.20 -2.66
C GLU A 309 13.85 -13.70 -2.61
N GLU A 310 13.25 -14.45 -1.69
CA GLU A 310 13.39 -15.91 -1.62
C GLU A 310 12.88 -16.63 -2.89
N LEU A 311 11.78 -16.14 -3.49
CA LEU A 311 11.29 -16.67 -4.77
C LEU A 311 12.24 -16.33 -5.93
N GLU A 312 12.93 -15.19 -5.89
CA GLU A 312 13.94 -14.81 -6.89
C GLU A 312 15.15 -15.74 -6.85
N ILE A 313 15.59 -16.17 -5.66
CA ILE A 313 16.65 -17.18 -5.49
C ILE A 313 16.25 -18.49 -6.17
N LYS A 314 15.05 -19.00 -5.87
CA LYS A 314 14.53 -20.23 -6.50
C LYS A 314 14.48 -20.11 -8.00
N LEU A 315 13.94 -19.00 -8.48
CA LEU A 315 13.82 -18.72 -9.91
C LEU A 315 15.18 -18.75 -10.60
N THR A 316 16.20 -18.16 -9.98
CA THR A 316 17.58 -18.17 -10.47
C THR A 316 18.09 -19.60 -10.62
N VAL A 317 17.89 -20.45 -9.59
CA VAL A 317 18.28 -21.86 -9.64
C VAL A 317 17.57 -22.61 -10.78
N TYR A 318 16.25 -22.46 -10.93
CA TYR A 318 15.52 -23.08 -12.04
C TYR A 318 16.01 -22.62 -13.42
N GLN A 319 16.33 -21.32 -13.56
CA GLN A 319 16.82 -20.77 -14.82
C GLN A 319 18.18 -21.35 -15.20
N VAL A 320 19.11 -21.49 -14.25
CA VAL A 320 20.42 -22.11 -14.50
C VAL A 320 20.27 -23.60 -14.80
N LEU A 321 19.54 -24.35 -13.98
CA LEU A 321 19.37 -25.80 -14.19
C LEU A 321 18.64 -26.13 -15.50
N SER A 322 17.79 -25.23 -15.99
CA SER A 322 17.13 -25.35 -17.30
C SER A 322 17.97 -24.84 -18.49
N GLY A 323 19.18 -24.34 -18.24
CA GLY A 323 20.08 -23.81 -19.27
C GLY A 323 19.61 -22.51 -19.92
N GLN A 324 18.82 -21.71 -19.20
CA GLN A 324 18.35 -20.39 -19.64
C GLN A 324 19.17 -19.23 -19.05
N SER A 325 20.00 -19.51 -18.05
CA SER A 325 20.87 -18.55 -17.39
C SER A 325 22.25 -19.15 -17.20
N ASP A 326 23.28 -18.31 -17.33
CA ASP A 326 24.68 -18.67 -17.12
C ASP A 326 25.20 -18.25 -15.74
N GLU A 327 24.28 -17.89 -14.83
CA GLU A 327 24.62 -17.49 -13.46
C GLU A 327 25.26 -18.65 -12.68
N THR A 328 26.10 -18.29 -11.70
CA THR A 328 26.82 -19.24 -10.86
C THR A 328 26.39 -19.10 -9.41
N SER A 329 26.92 -19.94 -8.52
CA SER A 329 26.69 -19.85 -7.06
C SER A 329 27.00 -18.46 -6.50
N ALA A 330 27.87 -17.67 -7.14
CA ALA A 330 28.17 -16.29 -6.76
C ALA A 330 26.99 -15.30 -6.93
N ALA A 331 25.98 -15.64 -7.73
CA ALA A 331 24.77 -14.83 -7.89
C ALA A 331 23.80 -14.99 -6.71
N ILE A 332 23.98 -16.04 -5.90
CA ILE A 332 23.15 -16.28 -4.72
C ILE A 332 23.77 -15.52 -3.54
N PRO A 333 23.04 -14.55 -2.95
CA PRO A 333 23.54 -13.78 -1.82
C PRO A 333 23.80 -14.68 -0.60
N ASP A 334 24.64 -14.22 0.31
CA ASP A 334 24.81 -14.85 1.63
C ASP A 334 23.51 -14.75 2.44
N GLU A 335 23.24 -15.73 3.31
CA GLU A 335 22.04 -15.75 4.17
C GLU A 335 21.93 -14.53 5.09
N THR A 336 23.03 -13.82 5.35
CA THR A 336 23.06 -12.61 6.20
C THR A 336 22.89 -11.33 5.39
N GLU A 337 23.15 -11.40 4.09
CA GLU A 337 23.11 -10.26 3.17
C GLU A 337 21.75 -10.11 2.48
N CYS A 338 20.95 -11.18 2.37
CA CYS A 338 19.58 -11.12 1.85
C CYS A 338 18.65 -10.34 2.81
N ARG A 339 17.51 -9.84 2.32
CA ARG A 339 16.59 -9.03 3.16
C ARG A 339 16.03 -9.80 4.35
N LEU A 340 15.71 -11.09 4.17
CA LEU A 340 15.26 -11.92 5.29
C LEU A 340 16.35 -12.05 6.36
N GLY A 341 17.60 -12.24 5.93
CA GLY A 341 18.79 -12.22 6.77
C GLY A 341 18.98 -10.91 7.51
N GLN A 342 18.95 -9.79 6.80
CA GLN A 342 19.09 -8.46 7.39
C GLN A 342 17.99 -8.21 8.45
N TRP A 343 16.74 -8.57 8.14
CA TRP A 343 15.63 -8.50 9.09
C TRP A 343 15.83 -9.43 10.30
N TYR A 344 16.34 -10.64 10.07
CA TYR A 344 16.55 -11.66 11.10
C TYR A 344 17.70 -11.32 12.06
N TYR A 345 18.85 -10.87 11.55
CA TYR A 345 20.05 -10.67 12.36
C TYR A 345 20.17 -9.26 12.95
N GLN A 346 19.82 -8.22 12.17
CA GLN A 346 20.13 -6.82 12.50
C GLN A 346 18.89 -5.92 12.53
N GLY A 347 17.79 -6.34 11.91
CA GLY A 347 16.58 -5.56 11.74
C GLY A 347 15.50 -5.79 12.80
N GLU A 348 14.29 -5.43 12.42
CA GLU A 348 13.10 -5.42 13.28
C GLU A 348 12.76 -6.80 13.84
N GLY A 349 12.95 -7.85 13.04
CA GLY A 349 12.75 -9.24 13.45
C GLY A 349 13.56 -9.59 14.70
N SER A 350 14.85 -9.26 14.68
CA SER A 350 15.70 -9.45 15.87
C SER A 350 15.31 -8.56 17.04
N ARG A 351 14.81 -7.34 16.79
CA ARG A 351 14.46 -6.40 17.86
C ARG A 351 13.22 -6.86 18.63
N LEU A 352 12.23 -7.36 17.91
CA LEU A 352 10.93 -7.73 18.44
C LEU A 352 10.87 -9.20 18.90
N PHE A 353 11.40 -10.13 18.11
CA PHE A 353 11.11 -11.56 18.26
C PHE A 353 12.31 -12.43 18.67
N ARG A 354 13.49 -11.87 18.94
CA ARG A 354 14.72 -12.65 19.27
C ARG A 354 14.53 -13.66 20.41
N ARG A 355 13.59 -13.42 21.32
CA ARG A 355 13.29 -14.32 22.45
C ARG A 355 12.25 -15.39 22.15
N GLU A 356 11.59 -15.31 21.00
CA GLU A 356 10.56 -16.26 20.61
C GLU A 356 11.18 -17.51 19.99
N CYS A 357 10.78 -18.68 20.48
CA CYS A 357 11.21 -19.96 19.94
C CYS A 357 10.88 -20.07 18.44
N GLY A 358 9.69 -19.59 18.04
CA GLY A 358 9.25 -19.56 16.64
C GLY A 358 10.19 -18.76 15.74
N PHE A 359 10.69 -17.62 16.21
CA PHE A 359 11.65 -16.79 15.48
C PHE A 359 13.01 -17.49 15.34
N THR A 360 13.59 -17.96 16.45
CA THR A 360 14.90 -18.65 16.40
C THR A 360 14.89 -19.88 15.48
N ALA A 361 13.75 -20.55 15.36
CA ALA A 361 13.61 -21.75 14.55
C ALA A 361 13.55 -21.48 13.03
N ILE A 362 13.52 -20.21 12.58
CA ILE A 362 13.59 -19.82 11.16
C ILE A 362 15.04 -19.90 10.63
N GLU A 363 16.04 -19.72 11.50
CA GLU A 363 17.43 -19.52 11.09
C GLU A 363 17.99 -20.68 10.26
N GLU A 364 17.96 -21.90 10.80
CA GLU A 364 18.56 -23.05 10.14
C GLU A 364 17.91 -23.40 8.79
N PRO A 365 16.56 -23.47 8.65
CA PRO A 365 15.97 -23.71 7.34
C PRO A 365 16.27 -22.57 6.36
N HIS A 366 16.33 -21.31 6.80
CA HIS A 366 16.73 -20.18 5.94
C HIS A 366 18.18 -20.33 5.44
N ARG A 367 19.13 -20.61 6.34
CA ARG A 367 20.53 -20.90 5.97
C ARG A 367 20.62 -22.09 5.01
N ALA A 368 19.79 -23.11 5.21
CA ALA A 368 19.73 -24.26 4.33
C ALA A 368 19.20 -23.90 2.93
N VAL A 369 18.32 -22.92 2.75
CA VAL A 369 17.91 -22.44 1.41
C VAL A 369 19.13 -21.95 0.63
N HIS A 370 19.90 -21.02 1.18
CA HIS A 370 21.07 -20.43 0.52
C HIS A 370 22.14 -21.47 0.21
N ARG A 371 22.49 -22.32 1.19
CA ARG A 371 23.49 -23.38 0.99
C ARG A 371 23.07 -24.38 -0.08
N ASN A 372 21.81 -24.79 -0.10
CA ASN A 372 21.31 -25.73 -1.11
C ASN A 372 21.18 -25.08 -2.49
N ALA A 373 20.81 -23.80 -2.58
CA ALA A 373 20.82 -23.05 -3.82
C ALA A 373 22.23 -22.99 -4.45
N GLN A 374 23.23 -22.61 -3.65
CA GLN A 374 24.63 -22.59 -4.09
C GLN A 374 25.12 -23.98 -4.50
N ALA A 375 24.85 -25.01 -3.68
CA ALA A 375 25.21 -26.39 -3.97
C ALA A 375 24.57 -26.91 -5.27
N ALA A 376 23.32 -26.54 -5.55
CA ALA A 376 22.63 -26.90 -6.78
C ALA A 376 23.35 -26.33 -8.01
N LEU A 377 23.73 -25.04 -7.96
CA LEU A 377 24.45 -24.38 -9.05
C LEU A 377 25.86 -24.96 -9.23
N ASP A 378 26.60 -25.18 -8.14
CA ASP A 378 27.94 -25.77 -8.19
C ASP A 378 27.93 -27.21 -8.75
N ALA A 379 26.95 -28.02 -8.35
CA ALA A 379 26.78 -29.37 -8.86
C ALA A 379 26.40 -29.37 -10.35
N TYR A 380 25.53 -28.46 -10.79
CA TYR A 380 25.13 -28.32 -12.18
C TYR A 380 26.33 -27.99 -13.08
N TRP A 381 27.12 -26.98 -12.72
CA TRP A 381 28.31 -26.58 -13.47
C TRP A 381 29.43 -27.62 -13.45
N ALA A 382 29.49 -28.45 -12.40
CA ALA A 382 30.38 -29.61 -12.34
C ALA A 382 29.88 -30.83 -13.15
N GLY A 383 28.71 -30.75 -13.80
CA GLY A 383 28.10 -31.84 -14.56
C GLY A 383 27.45 -32.93 -13.71
N ARG A 384 27.23 -32.67 -12.41
CA ARG A 384 26.62 -33.60 -11.44
C ARG A 384 25.12 -33.30 -11.31
N TYR A 385 24.37 -33.58 -12.37
CA TYR A 385 22.97 -33.17 -12.50
C TYR A 385 22.02 -33.74 -11.43
N GLU A 386 22.21 -35.00 -11.02
CA GLU A 386 21.40 -35.62 -9.96
C GLU A 386 21.62 -34.95 -8.58
N GLU A 387 22.88 -34.62 -8.27
CA GLU A 387 23.22 -33.84 -7.05
C GLU A 387 22.60 -32.44 -7.12
N ALA A 388 22.61 -31.80 -8.29
CA ALA A 388 22.03 -30.48 -8.49
C ALA A 388 20.51 -30.48 -8.25
N ILE A 389 19.80 -31.47 -8.80
CA ILE A 389 18.35 -31.62 -8.63
C ILE A 389 18.01 -31.90 -7.16
N THR A 390 18.75 -32.80 -6.51
CA THR A 390 18.55 -33.11 -5.08
C THR A 390 18.72 -31.86 -4.22
N ALA A 391 19.77 -31.07 -4.45
CA ALA A 391 20.00 -29.82 -3.73
C ALA A 391 18.88 -28.79 -3.99
N MET A 392 18.40 -28.67 -5.23
CA MET A 392 17.26 -27.80 -5.56
C MET A 392 15.98 -28.24 -4.82
N GLU A 393 15.70 -29.54 -4.72
CA GLU A 393 14.53 -30.05 -3.97
C GLU A 393 14.65 -29.80 -2.46
N GLU A 394 15.85 -29.91 -1.88
CA GLU A 394 16.09 -29.54 -0.49
C GLU A 394 15.93 -28.03 -0.26
N MET A 395 16.41 -27.19 -1.18
CA MET A 395 16.18 -25.74 -1.13
C MET A 395 14.68 -25.42 -1.06
N GLU A 396 13.88 -26.04 -1.93
CA GLU A 396 12.42 -25.86 -1.95
C GLU A 396 11.75 -26.26 -0.63
N ARG A 397 12.13 -27.43 -0.10
CA ARG A 397 11.59 -27.93 1.16
C ARG A 397 11.92 -27.00 2.32
N ASN A 398 13.16 -26.53 2.41
CA ASN A 398 13.60 -25.61 3.46
C ASN A 398 12.90 -24.26 3.35
N ASN A 399 12.73 -23.73 2.14
CA ASN A 399 12.01 -22.47 1.96
C ASN A 399 10.53 -22.59 2.35
N LEU A 400 9.85 -23.70 2.04
CA LEU A 400 8.48 -23.93 2.53
C LEU A 400 8.40 -23.95 4.06
N ASP A 401 9.42 -24.50 4.72
CA ASP A 401 9.53 -24.50 6.19
C ASP A 401 9.73 -23.07 6.73
N VAL A 402 10.60 -22.26 6.10
CA VAL A 402 10.76 -20.82 6.43
C VAL A 402 9.41 -20.10 6.33
N MET A 403 8.72 -20.23 5.20
CA MET A 403 7.45 -19.55 4.95
C MET A 403 6.36 -19.93 5.96
N GLU A 404 6.30 -21.21 6.35
CA GLU A 404 5.35 -21.70 7.35
C GLU A 404 5.68 -21.17 8.74
N ARG A 405 6.96 -21.14 9.13
CA ARG A 405 7.40 -20.59 10.41
C ARG A 405 7.15 -19.09 10.51
N MET A 406 7.42 -18.34 9.43
CA MET A 406 7.10 -16.91 9.36
C MET A 406 5.60 -16.66 9.50
N ARG A 407 4.75 -17.42 8.80
CA ARG A 407 3.29 -17.31 8.95
C ARG A 407 2.81 -17.55 10.38
N ARG A 408 3.39 -18.54 11.08
CA ARG A 408 3.06 -18.81 12.48
C ARG A 408 3.49 -17.69 13.42
N LEU A 409 4.70 -17.16 13.23
CA LEU A 409 5.23 -16.04 14.00
C LEU A 409 4.29 -14.81 13.91
N ILE A 410 3.86 -14.45 12.70
CA ILE A 410 2.91 -13.36 12.47
C ILE A 410 1.56 -13.61 13.14
N ALA A 411 1.06 -14.85 13.09
CA ALA A 411 -0.23 -15.21 13.68
C ALA A 411 -0.22 -15.15 15.21
N THR A 412 0.92 -15.42 15.85
CA THR A 412 1.05 -15.39 17.32
C THR A 412 1.15 -13.97 17.85
N ASP A 413 1.80 -13.07 17.11
CA ASP A 413 1.88 -11.64 17.45
C ASP A 413 0.48 -10.97 17.41
N ARG A 414 -0.37 -11.33 16.43
CA ARG A 414 -1.75 -10.84 16.36
C ARG A 414 -2.60 -11.20 17.58
N THR A 415 -2.39 -12.38 18.18
CA THR A 415 -3.12 -12.78 19.39
C THR A 415 -2.66 -12.07 20.66
N MET A 416 -1.46 -11.48 20.67
CA MET A 416 -0.96 -10.69 21.80
C MET A 416 -1.30 -9.20 21.70
N ALA A 417 -1.65 -8.69 20.52
CA ALA A 417 -2.11 -7.31 20.32
C ALA A 417 -3.60 -7.11 20.64
N ASP A 418 -4.42 -8.17 20.57
CA ASP A 418 -5.87 -8.14 20.81
C ASP A 418 -6.29 -8.52 22.26
N GLY A 419 -5.34 -8.81 23.15
CA GLY A 419 -5.58 -9.18 24.55
C GLY A 419 -4.80 -8.33 25.54
#